data_AF-A0A934AU53-F1
#
_entry.id   AF-A0A934AU53-F1
#
_cell.length_a   1.000
_cell.length_b   1.000
_cell.length_c   1.000
_cell.angle_alpha   90.00
_cell.angle_beta   90.00
_cell.angle_gamma   90.00
#
_symmetry.space_group_name_H-M   'P 1'
#
loop_
_entity.id
_entity.type
_entity.pdbx_description
1 polymer ?
#
loop_
_entity_poly.entity_id
_entity_poly.type
_entity_poly.pdbx_seq_one_letter_code
_entity_poly.pdbx_strand_id
1 'polypeptide(L)'
;MSDRKAVVKAWSSQYRKAGKKEKGRILDDLVALTGYNRWYVVGLMRWDGKVIRAGRRVRLVGDLRKKAKRTRQRLYDETVQHGLKEIWAIMVFICGKRLAAILPEVIPILEKHREIVLDMPTRKKLLQISASSIDRLLA
;
A
#
# COMPACT_ATOMS: atom_id res chain seq x y z
N MET A 1 5.27 -6.07 19.25
CA MET A 1 5.93 -5.54 18.02
C MET A 1 6.59 -4.16 18.24
N SER A 2 6.06 -3.31 19.13
CA SER A 2 6.65 -2.00 19.46
C SER A 2 7.99 -2.13 20.21
N ASP A 3 8.09 -3.12 21.10
CA ASP A 3 9.17 -3.22 22.10
C ASP A 3 10.53 -3.53 21.45
N ARG A 4 10.56 -4.46 20.48
CA ARG A 4 11.79 -4.77 19.72
C ARG A 4 12.35 -3.55 18.99
N LYS A 5 11.48 -2.69 18.44
CA LYS A 5 11.90 -1.44 17.79
C LYS A 5 12.37 -0.38 18.79
N ALA A 6 11.79 -0.36 19.99
CA ALA A 6 12.22 0.54 21.05
C ALA A 6 13.65 0.22 21.51
N VAL A 7 13.99 -1.08 21.64
CA VAL A 7 15.35 -1.52 21.97
C VAL A 7 16.35 -1.11 20.89
N VAL A 8 16.03 -1.37 19.61
CA VAL A 8 16.88 -0.95 18.49
C VAL A 8 17.09 0.57 18.47
N LYS A 9 16.05 1.35 18.80
CA LYS A 9 16.13 2.82 18.88
C LYS A 9 17.04 3.29 20.02
N ALA A 10 16.96 2.68 21.21
CA ALA A 10 17.83 3.03 22.33
C ALA A 10 19.32 2.83 21.99
N TRP A 11 19.63 1.74 21.30
CA TRP A 11 21.00 1.35 20.94
C TRP A 11 21.53 2.05 19.67
N SER A 12 20.65 2.71 18.88
CA SER A 12 21.03 3.37 17.62
C SER A 12 22.00 4.54 17.79
N SER A 13 21.98 5.20 18.96
CA SER A 13 22.88 6.29 19.31
C SER A 13 24.30 5.79 19.59
N GLN A 14 24.43 4.68 20.32
CA GLN A 14 25.70 4.00 20.61
C GLN A 14 26.30 3.41 19.33
N TYR A 15 25.49 2.74 18.51
CA TYR A 15 25.92 2.20 17.22
C TYR A 15 26.50 3.28 16.28
N ARG A 16 25.98 4.52 16.31
CA ARG A 16 26.51 5.61 15.49
C ARG A 16 27.89 6.08 15.93
N LYS A 17 28.13 6.15 17.24
CA LYS A 17 29.40 6.56 17.84
C LYS A 17 30.47 5.45 17.86
N ALA A 18 30.03 4.20 17.80
CA ALA A 18 30.89 3.02 17.90
C ALA A 18 31.87 2.85 16.73
N GLY A 19 33.04 2.27 17.03
CA GLY A 19 34.05 1.86 16.05
C GLY A 19 33.65 0.59 15.28
N LYS A 20 34.45 0.17 14.28
CA LYS A 20 34.12 -0.99 13.41
C LYS A 20 33.91 -2.29 14.18
N LYS A 21 34.77 -2.57 15.18
CA LYS A 21 34.68 -3.79 16.01
C LYS A 21 33.47 -3.77 16.94
N GLU A 22 33.21 -2.63 17.59
CA GLU A 22 32.07 -2.43 18.50
C GLU A 22 30.73 -2.50 17.76
N LYS A 23 30.64 -1.93 16.55
CA LYS A 23 29.46 -2.06 15.68
C LYS A 23 29.12 -3.52 15.39
N GLY A 24 30.13 -4.37 15.20
CA GLY A 24 29.92 -5.81 15.01
C GLY A 24 29.22 -6.44 16.21
N ARG A 25 29.76 -6.22 17.42
CA ARG A 25 29.22 -6.74 18.68
C ARG A 25 27.79 -6.26 18.94
N ILE A 26 27.55 -4.95 18.81
CA ILE A 26 26.21 -4.35 18.98
C ILE A 26 25.18 -5.01 18.05
N LEU A 27 25.57 -5.34 16.82
CA LEU A 27 24.68 -6.01 15.88
C LEU A 27 24.44 -7.48 16.24
N ASP A 28 25.48 -8.19 16.69
CA ASP A 28 25.35 -9.59 17.14
C ASP A 28 24.39 -9.69 18.33
N ASP A 29 24.55 -8.82 19.33
CA ASP A 29 23.70 -8.76 20.52
C ASP A 29 22.24 -8.44 20.17
N LEU A 30 22.03 -7.49 19.24
CA LEU A 30 20.68 -7.13 18.80
C LEU A 30 20.00 -8.23 17.98
N VAL A 31 20.76 -8.95 17.16
CA VAL A 31 20.24 -10.10 16.41
C VAL A 31 19.81 -11.20 17.39
N ALA A 32 20.65 -11.50 18.39
CA ALA A 32 20.33 -12.48 19.43
C ALA A 32 19.09 -12.09 20.25
N LEU A 33 18.96 -10.81 20.63
CA LEU A 33 17.86 -10.33 21.47
C LEU A 33 16.53 -10.15 20.71
N THR A 34 16.57 -9.65 19.46
CA THR A 34 15.34 -9.31 18.71
C THR A 34 14.90 -10.41 17.73
N GLY A 35 15.79 -11.34 17.39
CA GLY A 35 15.62 -12.33 16.33
C GLY A 35 15.55 -11.73 14.92
N TYR A 36 15.92 -10.46 14.75
CA TYR A 36 15.93 -9.81 13.44
C TYR A 36 17.14 -10.23 12.62
N ASN A 37 16.96 -10.22 11.29
CA ASN A 37 18.09 -10.39 10.38
C ASN A 37 19.11 -9.24 10.57
N ARG A 38 20.40 -9.58 10.58
CA ARG A 38 21.51 -8.61 10.72
C ARG A 38 21.38 -7.41 9.78
N TRP A 39 21.10 -7.64 8.50
CA TRP A 39 20.96 -6.57 7.51
C TRP A 39 19.75 -5.68 7.77
N TYR A 40 18.68 -6.26 8.31
CA TYR A 40 17.52 -5.49 8.73
C TYR A 40 17.87 -4.55 9.90
N VAL A 41 18.57 -5.06 10.93
CA VAL A 41 19.02 -4.25 12.08
C VAL A 41 19.97 -3.14 11.62
N VAL A 42 20.93 -3.44 10.75
CA VAL A 42 21.83 -2.45 10.14
C VAL A 42 21.04 -1.35 9.44
N GLY A 43 20.02 -1.72 8.66
CA GLY A 43 19.10 -0.78 8.02
C GLY A 43 18.40 0.12 9.04
N LEU A 44 17.75 -0.47 10.05
CA LEU A 44 17.06 0.29 11.09
C LEU A 44 18.00 1.28 11.80
N MET A 45 19.18 0.83 12.23
CA MET A 45 20.14 1.67 12.96
C MET A 45 20.75 2.79 12.11
N ARG A 46 20.93 2.56 10.80
CA ARG A 46 21.44 3.59 9.87
C ARG A 46 20.40 4.66 9.53
N TRP A 47 19.13 4.28 9.47
CA TRP A 47 18.05 5.18 9.07
C TRP A 47 17.38 5.88 10.25
N ASP A 48 17.42 5.31 11.46
CA ASP A 48 16.86 5.91 12.68
C ASP A 48 17.53 7.26 13.02
N GLY A 49 16.73 8.32 13.05
CA GLY A 49 17.20 9.67 13.34
C GLY A 49 18.12 10.27 12.28
N LYS A 50 18.26 9.63 11.10
CA LYS A 50 19.00 10.21 9.98
C LYS A 50 18.22 11.40 9.43
N VAL A 51 18.86 12.57 9.45
CA VAL A 51 18.29 13.80 8.88
C VAL A 51 18.76 13.92 7.44
N ILE A 52 17.83 13.83 6.50
CA ILE A 52 18.08 14.08 5.08
C ILE A 52 17.46 15.44 4.76
N ARG A 53 18.25 16.36 4.16
CA ARG A 53 17.70 17.58 3.59
C ARG A 53 17.10 17.26 2.22
N ALA A 54 15.79 17.47 2.09
CA ALA A 54 15.09 17.45 0.81
C ALA A 54 14.84 18.90 0.39
N GLY A 55 15.72 19.44 -0.45
CA GLY A 55 15.67 20.85 -0.87
C GLY A 55 16.08 21.84 0.23
N ARG A 56 15.78 23.14 0.02
CA ARG A 56 16.20 24.25 0.91
C ARG A 56 15.43 24.34 2.24
N ARG A 57 14.20 23.81 2.33
CA ARG A 57 13.33 24.00 3.52
C ARG A 57 12.88 22.72 4.23
N VAL A 58 13.01 21.53 3.63
CA VAL A 58 12.47 20.30 4.23
C VAL A 58 13.58 19.44 4.83
N ARG A 59 13.43 19.11 6.11
CA ARG A 59 14.28 18.13 6.82
C ARG A 59 13.47 16.87 7.06
N LEU A 60 13.88 15.76 6.46
CA LEU A 60 13.29 14.44 6.68
C LEU A 60 14.06 13.74 7.79
N VAL A 61 13.37 13.32 8.84
CA VAL A 61 13.94 12.52 9.93
C VAL A 61 13.43 11.10 9.80
N GLY A 62 14.34 10.14 9.63
CA GLY A 62 13.96 8.73 9.63
C GLY A 62 13.42 8.31 11.00
N ASP A 63 12.15 7.90 11.05
CA ASP A 63 11.50 7.42 12.27
C ASP A 63 11.08 5.96 12.10
N LEU A 64 11.66 5.06 12.89
CA LEU A 64 11.38 3.62 12.84
C LEU A 64 9.94 3.25 13.21
N ARG A 65 9.22 4.17 13.87
CA ARG A 65 7.80 3.99 14.23
C ARG A 65 6.88 4.23 13.04
N LYS A 66 7.27 5.11 12.12
CA LYS A 66 6.44 5.47 10.97
C LYS A 66 6.72 4.54 9.80
N LYS A 67 5.69 3.80 9.36
CA LYS A 67 5.73 3.12 8.07
C LYS A 67 5.27 4.09 7.01
N ALA A 68 6.06 4.27 5.95
CA ALA A 68 5.58 4.94 4.76
C ALA A 68 4.43 4.11 4.18
N LYS A 69 3.20 4.63 4.26
CA LYS A 69 2.09 4.05 3.50
C LYS A 69 2.37 4.38 2.04
N ARG A 70 2.56 3.35 1.22
CA ARG A 70 2.68 3.53 -0.23
C ARG A 70 1.30 3.93 -0.74
N THR A 71 1.10 5.23 -0.96
CA THR A 71 -0.11 5.73 -1.63
C THR A 71 0.01 5.40 -3.10
N ARG A 72 -0.42 4.20 -3.49
CA ARG A 72 -0.59 3.87 -4.91
C ARG A 72 -1.87 4.55 -5.36
N GLN A 73 -1.79 5.37 -6.41
CA GLN A 73 -2.99 5.89 -7.07
C GLN A 73 -3.88 4.69 -7.47
N ARG A 74 -5.13 4.70 -7.03
CA ARG A 74 -6.09 3.66 -7.39
C ARG A 74 -6.48 3.90 -8.85
N LEU A 75 -6.33 2.89 -9.70
CA LEU A 75 -6.69 3.00 -11.13
C LEU A 75 -8.22 3.10 -11.31
N TYR A 76 -8.95 2.42 -10.43
CA TYR A 76 -10.41 2.45 -10.32
C TYR A 76 -10.77 3.34 -9.15
N ASP A 77 -11.31 4.51 -9.47
CA ASP A 77 -11.75 5.50 -8.49
C ASP A 77 -13.09 5.09 -7.88
N GLU A 78 -13.53 5.80 -6.85
CA GLU A 78 -14.79 5.53 -6.15
C GLU A 78 -16.01 5.60 -7.09
N THR A 79 -15.96 6.44 -8.11
CA THR A 79 -16.99 6.53 -9.16
C THR A 79 -17.12 5.23 -9.96
N VAL A 80 -15.99 4.60 -10.29
CA VAL A 80 -15.98 3.31 -10.99
C VAL A 80 -16.51 2.20 -10.10
N GLN A 81 -16.15 2.23 -8.81
CA GLN A 81 -16.67 1.26 -7.83
C GLN A 81 -18.17 1.41 -7.64
N HIS A 82 -18.70 2.64 -7.61
CA HIS A 82 -20.12 2.91 -7.50
C HIS A 82 -20.90 2.36 -8.70
N GLY A 83 -20.50 2.74 -9.92
CA GLY A 83 -21.15 2.24 -11.13
C GLY A 83 -21.06 0.72 -11.25
N LEU A 84 -19.94 0.10 -10.83
CA LEU A 84 -19.81 -1.35 -10.79
C LEU A 84 -20.80 -2.00 -9.80
N LYS A 85 -21.03 -1.38 -8.63
CA LYS A 85 -21.97 -1.89 -7.62
C LYS A 85 -23.42 -1.79 -8.08
N GLU A 86 -23.79 -0.72 -8.77
CA GLU A 86 -25.13 -0.57 -9.36
C GLU A 86 -25.40 -1.67 -10.39
N ILE A 87 -24.47 -1.86 -11.34
CA ILE A 87 -24.59 -2.94 -12.33
C ILE A 87 -24.66 -4.30 -11.63
N TRP A 88 -23.83 -4.52 -10.59
CA TRP A 88 -23.81 -5.78 -9.86
C TRP A 88 -25.13 -6.07 -9.13
N ALA A 89 -25.76 -5.05 -8.56
CA ALA A 89 -27.07 -5.16 -7.91
C ALA A 89 -28.18 -5.45 -8.93
N ILE A 90 -28.17 -4.78 -10.09
CA ILE A 90 -29.12 -5.04 -11.19
C ILE A 90 -28.98 -6.49 -11.70
N MET A 91 -27.74 -6.98 -11.78
CA MET A 91 -27.43 -8.35 -12.19
C MET A 91 -27.57 -9.38 -11.05
N VAL A 92 -28.25 -9.04 -9.95
CA VAL A 92 -28.56 -9.96 -8.83
C VAL A 92 -27.30 -10.62 -8.25
N PHE A 93 -26.24 -9.82 -8.05
CA PHE A 93 -25.01 -10.22 -7.36
C PHE A 93 -24.26 -11.42 -7.98
N ILE A 94 -24.24 -11.55 -9.32
CA ILE A 94 -23.45 -12.59 -10.01
C ILE A 94 -21.95 -12.50 -9.70
N CYS A 95 -21.24 -13.62 -9.78
CA CYS A 95 -19.80 -13.65 -9.53
C CYS A 95 -19.01 -12.76 -10.51
N GLY A 96 -17.90 -12.18 -10.05
CA GLY A 96 -17.14 -11.20 -10.83
C GLY A 96 -16.62 -11.72 -12.17
N LYS A 97 -16.40 -13.04 -12.30
CA LYS A 97 -16.08 -13.69 -13.59
C LYS A 97 -17.22 -13.59 -14.61
N ARG A 98 -18.46 -13.82 -14.18
CA ARG A 98 -19.65 -13.68 -15.06
C ARG A 98 -19.94 -12.21 -15.34
N LEU A 99 -19.81 -11.36 -14.32
CA LEU A 99 -19.98 -9.92 -14.48
C LEU A 99 -19.00 -9.35 -15.51
N ALA A 100 -17.71 -9.71 -15.41
CA ALA A 100 -16.68 -9.30 -16.38
C ALA A 100 -17.05 -9.64 -17.84
N ALA A 101 -17.59 -10.83 -18.07
CA ALA A 101 -17.95 -11.29 -19.40
C ALA A 101 -19.17 -10.55 -19.98
N ILE A 102 -20.11 -10.16 -19.14
CA ILE A 102 -21.40 -9.60 -19.56
C ILE A 102 -21.40 -8.06 -19.60
N LEU A 103 -20.44 -7.40 -18.92
CA LEU A 103 -20.31 -5.94 -18.87
C LEU A 103 -20.36 -5.25 -20.25
N PRO A 104 -19.70 -5.76 -21.32
CA PRO A 104 -19.75 -5.15 -22.64
C PRO A 104 -21.14 -5.09 -23.27
N GLU A 105 -22.02 -6.04 -22.94
CA GLU A 105 -23.39 -6.11 -23.46
C GLU A 105 -24.37 -5.33 -22.57
N VAL A 106 -24.18 -5.41 -21.24
CA VAL A 106 -25.11 -4.83 -20.28
C VAL A 106 -24.95 -3.31 -20.17
N ILE A 107 -23.73 -2.77 -20.21
CA ILE A 107 -23.50 -1.32 -20.08
C ILE A 107 -24.30 -0.51 -21.12
N PRO A 108 -24.24 -0.82 -22.44
CA PRO A 108 -25.02 -0.09 -23.44
C PRO A 108 -26.54 -0.17 -23.23
N ILE A 109 -27.05 -1.30 -22.73
CA ILE A 109 -28.48 -1.50 -22.46
C ILE A 109 -28.90 -0.63 -21.27
N LEU A 110 -28.14 -0.63 -20.19
CA LEU A 110 -28.43 0.18 -19.00
C LEU A 110 -28.34 1.69 -19.28
N GLU A 111 -27.37 2.12 -20.09
CA GLU A 111 -27.26 3.50 -20.56
C GLU A 111 -28.49 3.90 -21.41
N LYS A 112 -28.95 3.01 -22.31
CA LYS A 112 -30.13 3.26 -23.16
C LYS A 112 -31.42 3.43 -22.35
N HIS A 113 -31.59 2.63 -21.30
CA HIS A 113 -32.75 2.70 -20.41
C HIS A 113 -32.62 3.78 -19.32
N ARG A 114 -31.50 4.51 -19.28
CA ARG A 114 -31.18 5.54 -18.26
C ARG A 114 -31.17 4.99 -16.83
N GLU A 115 -30.94 3.69 -16.68
CA GLU A 115 -30.79 3.03 -15.38
C GLU A 115 -29.46 3.40 -14.72
N ILE A 116 -28.45 3.75 -15.53
CA ILE A 116 -27.13 4.19 -15.06
C ILE A 116 -26.63 5.34 -15.93
N VAL A 117 -26.01 6.33 -15.29
CA VAL A 117 -25.31 7.44 -15.96
C VAL A 117 -23.81 7.28 -15.70
N LEU A 118 -23.05 6.94 -16.74
CA LEU A 118 -21.60 6.77 -16.66
C LEU A 118 -20.87 7.83 -17.47
N ASP A 119 -19.84 8.43 -16.88
CA ASP A 119 -18.89 9.24 -17.64
C ASP A 119 -18.08 8.37 -18.61
N MET A 120 -17.73 8.91 -19.77
CA MET A 120 -16.86 8.26 -20.77
C MET A 120 -15.59 7.60 -20.18
N PRO A 121 -14.80 8.25 -19.29
CA PRO A 121 -13.66 7.59 -18.64
C PRO A 121 -14.08 6.41 -17.76
N THR A 122 -15.17 6.52 -17.01
CA THR A 122 -15.70 5.45 -16.14
C THR A 122 -16.17 4.26 -16.95
N ARG A 123 -16.91 4.51 -18.04
CA ARG A 123 -17.33 3.49 -19.02
C ARG A 123 -16.15 2.71 -19.58
N LYS A 124 -15.10 3.41 -20.03
CA LYS A 124 -13.88 2.77 -20.55
C LYS A 124 -13.17 1.92 -19.48
N LYS A 125 -13.08 2.42 -18.25
CA LYS A 125 -12.48 1.68 -17.12
C LYS A 125 -13.29 0.42 -16.79
N LEU A 126 -14.62 0.48 -16.81
CA LEU A 126 -15.50 -0.67 -16.57
C LEU A 126 -15.42 -1.72 -17.69
N LEU A 127 -15.28 -1.31 -18.94
CA LEU A 127 -15.10 -2.25 -20.06
C LEU A 127 -13.74 -2.95 -20.05
N GLN A 128 -12.72 -2.35 -19.43
CA GLN A 128 -11.37 -2.91 -19.34
C GLN A 128 -11.10 -3.65 -18.03
N ILE A 129 -12.06 -3.69 -17.10
CA ILE A 129 -11.84 -4.27 -15.78
C ILE A 129 -11.73 -5.79 -15.85
N SER A 130 -10.73 -6.36 -15.17
CA SER A 130 -10.59 -7.82 -15.06
C SER A 130 -11.54 -8.38 -13.99
N ALA A 131 -11.95 -9.64 -14.14
CA ALA A 131 -12.72 -10.36 -13.10
C ALA A 131 -12.06 -10.28 -11.71
N SER A 132 -10.73 -10.45 -11.65
CA SER A 132 -9.99 -10.35 -10.38
C SER A 132 -10.00 -8.96 -9.76
N SER A 133 -10.11 -7.91 -10.57
CA SER A 133 -10.24 -6.53 -10.09
C SER A 133 -11.66 -6.26 -9.58
N ILE A 134 -12.68 -6.80 -10.27
CA ILE A 134 -14.08 -6.75 -9.83
C ILE A 134 -14.20 -7.37 -8.44
N ASP A 135 -13.70 -8.61 -8.27
CA ASP A 135 -13.79 -9.31 -6.98
C ASP A 135 -13.12 -8.52 -5.84
N ARG A 136 -12.00 -7.84 -6.11
CA ARG A 136 -11.31 -6.97 -5.12
C ARG A 136 -12.04 -5.65 -4.83
N LEU A 137 -12.83 -5.15 -5.77
CA LEU A 137 -13.58 -3.91 -5.62
C LEU A 137 -14.96 -4.12 -4.97
N LEU A 138 -15.50 -5.34 -5.07
CA LEU A 138 -16.78 -5.74 -4.50
C LEU A 138 -16.65 -6.42 -3.13
N ALA A 139 -15.46 -6.94 -2.77
CA ALA A 139 -15.12 -7.45 -1.44
C ALA A 139 -15.07 -6.33 -0.38
#